data_AF-A0A8S2YQ19-F1
#
_entry.id   AF-A0A8S2YQ19-F1
#
_cell.length_a   1.000
_cell.length_b   1.000
_cell.length_c   1.000
_cell.angle_alpha   90.00
_cell.angle_beta   90.00
_cell.angle_gamma   90.00
#
_symmetry.space_group_name_H-M   'P 1'
#
loop_
_entity.id
_entity.type
_entity.pdbx_description
1 polymer ?
#
loop_
_entity_poly.entity_id
_entity_poly.type
_entity_poly.pdbx_seq_one_letter_code
_entity_poly.pdbx_strand_id
1 'polypeptide(L)'
;MCLCDDYASQRLANCFEFNHNMKSDCSGQSVCENEGQRFQDSSDYSKNSTCICQSSFYGARCQLSSDGFVPSLDAIIGYHIQSHTNIIHQPIIIKITVALTVIFMVI
;
A
#
# COMPACT_ATOMS: atom_id res chain seq x y z
N MET A 1 11.35 1.66 6.74
CA MET A 1 10.43 0.96 5.81
C MET A 1 9.46 0.16 6.67
N CYS A 2 8.20 0.01 6.27
CA CYS A 2 7.22 -0.76 7.04
C CYS A 2 6.57 -1.83 6.16
N LEU A 3 6.48 -3.06 6.67
CA LEU A 3 5.68 -4.13 6.07
C LEU A 3 4.32 -4.17 6.77
N CYS A 4 3.23 -4.19 6.00
CA CYS A 4 1.91 -4.48 6.54
C CYS A 4 1.67 -5.99 6.46
N ASP A 5 1.35 -6.61 7.60
CA ASP A 5 1.01 -8.02 7.70
C ASP A 5 -0.37 -8.17 8.36
N ASP A 6 -1.13 -9.17 7.92
CA ASP A 6 -2.44 -9.50 8.45
C ASP A 6 -2.31 -10.64 9.46
N TYR A 7 -2.18 -10.29 10.74
CA TYR A 7 -2.06 -11.24 11.84
C TYR A 7 -3.30 -11.20 12.73
N ALA A 8 -3.94 -12.35 12.95
CA ALA A 8 -5.11 -12.50 13.83
C ALA A 8 -6.27 -11.52 13.54
N SER A 9 -6.57 -11.24 12.27
CA SER A 9 -7.59 -10.27 11.82
C SER A 9 -7.30 -8.81 12.17
N GLN A 10 -6.05 -8.48 12.48
CA GLN A 10 -5.57 -7.12 12.69
C GLN A 10 -4.46 -6.81 11.68
N ARG A 11 -4.56 -5.67 11.00
CA ARG A 11 -3.48 -5.13 10.16
C ARG A 11 -2.41 -4.55 11.07
N LEU A 12 -1.24 -5.19 11.14
CA LEU A 12 -0.08 -4.66 11.85
C LEU A 12 0.97 -4.16 10.86
N ALA A 13 1.52 -2.98 11.14
CA ALA A 13 2.66 -2.42 10.42
C ALA A 13 3.95 -2.70 11.20
N ASN A 14 4.77 -3.61 10.69
CA ASN A 14 6.12 -3.86 11.20
C ASN A 14 7.09 -2.88 10.54
N CYS A 15 7.50 -1.86 11.30
CA CYS A 15 8.44 -0.85 10.84
C CYS A 15 9.87 -1.18 11.29
N PHE A 16 10.80 -1.13 10.34
CA PHE A 16 12.23 -1.34 10.56
C PHE A 16 13.02 -0.14 10.03
N GLU A 17 14.14 0.14 10.71
CA GLU A 17 15.06 1.20 10.33
C GLU A 17 15.63 0.88 8.94
N PHE A 18 15.40 1.78 7.99
CA PHE A 18 15.78 1.57 6.60
C PHE A 18 16.76 2.66 6.18
N ASN A 19 17.98 2.26 5.81
CA ASN A 19 18.99 3.19 5.35
C ASN A 19 18.78 3.53 3.86
N HIS A 20 18.22 4.71 3.61
CA HIS A 20 17.93 5.22 2.26
C HIS A 20 19.17 5.45 1.38
N ASN A 21 20.39 5.35 1.93
CA ASN A 21 21.63 5.57 1.18
C ASN A 21 22.20 4.29 0.55
N MET A 22 21.58 3.13 0.79
CA MET A 22 22.06 1.85 0.26
C MET A 22 21.58 1.66 -1.19
N LYS A 23 22.43 2.06 -2.14
CA LYS A 23 22.19 1.88 -3.59
C LYS A 23 22.83 0.58 -4.07
N SER A 24 22.04 -0.31 -4.66
CA SER A 24 22.55 -1.52 -5.33
C SER A 24 22.40 -1.34 -6.84
N ASP A 25 23.52 -1.20 -7.54
CA ASP A 25 23.57 -1.12 -9.01
C ASP A 25 23.37 -2.52 -9.61
N CYS A 26 22.11 -2.88 -9.88
CA CYS A 26 21.80 -4.08 -10.64
C CYS A 26 21.67 -3.73 -12.12
N SER A 27 22.61 -4.20 -12.94
CA SER A 27 22.59 -4.04 -14.39
C SER A 27 21.39 -4.79 -14.99
N GLY A 28 20.29 -4.07 -15.26
CA GLY A 28 19.07 -4.64 -15.83
C GLY A 28 17.86 -3.73 -15.64
N GLN A 29 17.56 -2.97 -16.70
CA GLN A 29 16.33 -2.21 -17.01
C GLN A 29 15.43 -1.85 -15.81
N SER A 30 15.41 -0.57 -15.43
CA SER A 30 14.65 -0.05 -14.28
C SER A 30 13.16 -0.41 -14.38
N VAL A 31 12.74 -1.41 -13.60
CA VAL A 31 11.33 -1.77 -13.46
C VAL A 31 10.58 -0.72 -12.63
N CYS A 32 11.29 0.03 -11.77
CA CYS A 32 10.71 1.07 -10.91
C CYS A 32 10.41 2.35 -11.72
N GLU A 33 9.21 2.89 -11.51
CA GLU A 33 8.70 4.13 -12.10
C GLU A 33 8.92 5.31 -11.12
N ASN A 34 8.63 6.54 -11.57
CA ASN A 34 8.66 7.76 -10.74
C ASN A 34 9.94 7.92 -9.89
N GLU A 35 11.10 7.75 -10.53
CA GLU A 35 12.43 7.87 -9.90
C GLU A 35 12.70 6.87 -8.76
N GLY A 36 11.91 5.79 -8.68
CA GLY A 36 12.10 4.73 -7.70
C GLY A 36 13.46 4.05 -7.80
N GLN A 37 14.13 3.87 -6.66
CA GLN A 37 15.43 3.21 -6.58
C GLN A 37 15.26 1.71 -6.35
N ARG A 38 16.07 0.88 -7.01
CA ARG A 38 16.04 -0.56 -6.80
C ARG A 38 16.78 -0.91 -5.50
N PHE A 39 16.17 -1.76 -4.69
CA PHE A 39 16.79 -2.38 -3.52
C PHE A 39 16.86 -3.89 -3.70
N GLN A 40 18.01 -4.46 -3.39
CA GLN A 40 18.24 -5.90 -3.36
C GLN A 40 18.90 -6.27 -2.03
N ASP A 41 18.23 -7.16 -1.29
CA ASP A 41 18.54 -7.49 0.11
C ASP A 41 19.79 -8.39 0.26
N SER A 42 20.32 -8.97 -0.82
CA SER A 42 21.55 -9.79 -0.78
C SER A 42 22.27 -9.85 -2.13
N SER A 43 23.60 -10.01 -2.11
CA SER A 43 24.43 -10.18 -3.32
C SER A 43 24.30 -11.57 -3.97
N ASP A 44 23.49 -12.44 -3.39
CA ASP A 44 23.40 -13.83 -3.78
C ASP A 44 22.21 -14.03 -4.74
N TYR A 45 22.35 -13.48 -5.96
CA TYR A 45 21.53 -13.77 -7.15
C TYR A 45 20.00 -13.95 -6.94
N SER A 46 19.42 -13.35 -5.90
CA SER A 46 18.00 -13.47 -5.61
C SER A 46 17.27 -12.50 -6.52
N LYS A 47 16.50 -13.04 -7.46
CA LYS A 47 15.75 -12.27 -8.48
C LYS A 47 14.68 -11.34 -7.89
N ASN A 48 14.50 -11.34 -6.56
CA ASN A 48 13.55 -10.50 -5.87
C ASN A 48 14.16 -9.12 -5.60
N SER A 49 13.88 -8.17 -6.49
CA SER A 49 14.17 -6.76 -6.30
C SER A 49 12.92 -6.00 -5.88
N THR A 50 13.05 -5.13 -4.90
CA THR A 50 11.98 -4.24 -4.44
C THR A 50 12.28 -2.81 -4.86
N CYS A 51 11.26 -2.02 -5.16
CA CYS A 51 11.41 -0.59 -5.45
C CYS A 51 11.29 0.24 -4.16
N ILE A 52 12.25 1.12 -3.93
CA ILE A 52 12.21 2.20 -2.96
C ILE A 52 11.63 3.42 -3.66
N CYS A 53 10.47 3.88 -3.22
CA CYS A 53 9.79 5.00 -3.84
C CYS A 53 10.23 6.34 -3.24
N GLN A 54 10.22 7.38 -4.08
CA GLN A 54 10.40 8.76 -3.64
C GLN A 54 9.20 9.20 -2.77
N SER A 55 9.40 10.27 -1.99
CA SER A 55 8.32 10.86 -1.19
C SER A 55 7.10 11.12 -2.08
N SER A 56 5.93 10.73 -1.58
CA SER A 56 4.65 10.79 -2.31
C SER A 56 4.43 9.77 -3.43
N PHE A 57 5.25 8.73 -3.57
CA PHE A 57 4.98 7.62 -4.50
C PHE A 57 4.92 6.27 -3.79
N TYR A 58 4.10 5.34 -4.32
CA TYR A 58 3.86 4.02 -3.71
C TYR A 58 3.46 2.97 -4.75
N GLY A 59 3.29 1.73 -4.30
CA GLY A 59 3.02 0.56 -5.13
C GLY A 59 4.28 -0.25 -5.44
N ALA A 60 4.11 -1.48 -5.95
CA ALA A 60 5.21 -2.43 -6.17
C ALA A 60 6.32 -1.90 -7.11
N ARG A 61 5.98 -0.93 -7.97
CA ARG A 61 6.90 -0.30 -8.91
C ARG A 61 6.97 1.22 -8.73
N CYS A 62 6.47 1.76 -7.60
CA CYS A 62 6.31 3.20 -7.39
C CYS A 62 5.39 3.89 -8.41
N GLN A 63 4.47 3.14 -9.02
CA GLN A 63 3.64 3.63 -10.11
C GLN A 63 2.47 4.54 -9.66
N LEU A 64 2.18 4.59 -8.35
CA LEU A 64 1.09 5.38 -7.80
C LEU A 64 1.65 6.61 -7.09
N SER A 65 0.98 7.76 -7.23
CA SER A 65 1.33 9.00 -6.53
C SER A 65 0.27 9.33 -5.47
N SER A 66 0.72 9.81 -4.31
CA SER A 66 -0.13 10.46 -3.31
C SER A 66 -0.24 11.96 -3.54
N ASP A 67 0.53 12.51 -4.49
CA ASP A 67 0.45 13.92 -4.87
C ASP A 67 -0.86 14.15 -5.65
N GLY A 68 -1.75 14.97 -5.08
CA GLY A 68 -3.12 15.15 -5.56
C GLY A 68 -4.15 14.15 -5.02
N PHE A 69 -3.76 13.24 -4.11
CA PHE A 69 -4.70 12.34 -3.45
C PHE A 69 -5.44 13.09 -2.33
N VAL A 70 -6.52 13.79 -2.68
CA VAL A 70 -7.57 14.08 -1.70
C VAL A 70 -8.02 12.73 -1.16
N PRO A 71 -8.04 12.49 0.16
CA PRO A 71 -8.50 11.22 0.71
C PRO A 71 -9.92 10.98 0.21
N SER A 72 -10.04 10.13 -0.81
CA SER A 72 -11.33 9.76 -1.36
C SER A 72 -12.05 8.94 -0.30
N LEU A 73 -13.38 9.00 -0.34
CA LEU A 73 -14.22 8.21 0.54
C LEU A 73 -13.83 6.72 0.43
N ASP A 74 -13.51 6.24 -0.77
CA ASP A 74 -13.03 4.87 -1.03
C ASP A 74 -11.69 4.55 -0.35
N ALA A 75 -10.75 5.50 -0.28
CA ALA A 75 -9.47 5.26 0.37
C ALA A 75 -9.58 5.18 1.89
N ILE A 76 -10.40 6.05 2.49
CA ILE A 76 -10.68 6.01 3.94
C ILE A 76 -11.39 4.71 4.30
N ILE A 77 -12.42 4.36 3.53
CA ILE A 77 -13.23 3.16 3.79
C ILE A 77 -12.42 1.90 3.51
N GLY A 78 -11.64 1.88 2.43
CA GLY A 78 -10.81 0.74 2.04
C GLY A 78 -9.81 0.32 3.13
N TYR A 79 -9.36 1.26 3.97
CA TYR A 79 -8.55 0.94 5.14
C TYR A 79 -9.33 0.16 6.22
N HIS A 80 -10.62 0.47 6.38
CA HIS A 80 -11.50 -0.13 7.39
C HIS A 80 -12.24 -1.39 6.90
N ILE A 81 -12.21 -1.71 5.60
CA ILE A 81 -12.84 -2.93 5.06
C ILE A 81 -12.03 -4.15 5.49
N GLN A 82 -12.72 -5.11 6.08
CA GLN A 82 -12.18 -6.42 6.38
C GLN A 82 -12.62 -7.41 5.30
N SER A 83 -11.71 -7.80 4.42
CA SER A 83 -12.03 -8.62 3.23
C SER A 83 -12.61 -10.00 3.58
N HIS A 84 -12.25 -10.56 4.74
CA HIS A 84 -12.68 -11.89 5.17
C HIS A 84 -13.90 -11.91 6.11
N THR A 85 -14.58 -10.77 6.30
CA THR A 85 -15.78 -10.70 7.15
C THR A 85 -17.01 -10.26 6.37
N ASN A 86 -18.13 -10.90 6.69
CA ASN A 86 -19.43 -10.59 6.08
C ASN A 86 -19.89 -9.17 6.47
N ILE A 87 -20.70 -8.50 5.64
CA ILE A 87 -21.12 -7.09 5.86
C ILE A 87 -21.73 -6.86 7.25
N ILE A 88 -22.44 -7.87 7.77
CA ILE A 88 -23.08 -7.82 9.10
C ILE A 88 -22.03 -7.69 10.23
N HIS A 89 -20.83 -8.24 10.05
CA HIS A 89 -19.74 -8.22 11.04
C HIS A 89 -18.70 -7.14 10.77
N GLN A 90 -18.86 -6.34 9.72
CA GLN A 90 -17.94 -5.24 9.44
C GLN A 90 -18.09 -4.07 10.44
N PRO A 91 -17.06 -3.20 10.56
CA PRO A 91 -17.11 -2.02 11.41
C PRO A 91 -18.31 -1.12 11.12
N ILE A 92 -18.79 -0.40 12.13
CA ILE A 92 -19.93 0.53 12.03
C ILE A 92 -19.73 1.54 10.88
N ILE A 93 -18.49 2.01 10.69
CA ILE A 93 -18.11 2.93 9.61
C ILE A 93 -18.53 2.36 8.24
N ILE A 94 -18.27 1.09 7.97
CA ILE A 94 -18.61 0.46 6.68
C ILE A 94 -20.13 0.36 6.51
N LYS A 95 -20.84 -0.04 7.56
CA LYS A 95 -22.31 -0.16 7.52
C LYS A 95 -22.99 1.17 7.19
N ILE A 96 -22.52 2.26 7.81
CA ILE A 96 -23.02 3.61 7.55
C ILE A 96 -22.75 4.00 6.10
N THR A 97 -21.54 3.78 5.59
CA THR A 97 -21.26 4.17 4.20
C THR A 97 -22.06 3.36 3.19
N VAL A 98 -22.26 2.05 3.42
CA VAL A 98 -23.11 1.22 2.56
C VAL A 98 -24.55 1.76 2.55
N ALA A 99 -25.10 2.14 3.72
CA ALA A 99 -26.42 2.74 3.78
C ALA A 99 -26.49 4.06 2.99
N LEU A 100 -25.52 4.96 3.19
CA LEU A 100 -25.47 6.24 2.49
C LEU A 100 -25.34 6.09 0.97
N THR A 101 -24.47 5.18 0.51
CA THR A 101 -24.29 4.92 -0.93
C THR A 101 -25.55 4.34 -1.57
N VAL A 102 -26.27 3.45 -0.89
CA VAL A 102 -27.58 2.96 -1.35
C VAL A 102 -28.60 4.11 -1.43
N ILE A 103 -28.65 4.98 -0.43
CA ILE A 103 -29.55 6.14 -0.42
C ILE A 103 -29.24 7.07 -1.61
N PHE A 104 -27.97 7.44 -1.81
CA PHE A 104 -27.56 8.29 -2.93
C PHE A 104 -27.81 7.66 -4.31
N MET A 105 -27.79 6.33 -4.43
CA MET A 105 -28.11 5.62 -5.67
C MET A 105 -29.62 5.59 -5.97
N VAL A 106 -30.46 5.63 -4.93
CA VAL A 106 -31.92 5.48 -5.05
C VAL A 106 -32.63 6.82 -5.23
N ILE A 107 -32.01 7.93 -4.79
CA ILE A 107 -32.47 9.32 -5.02
C ILE A 107 -32.10 9.77 -6.43
#